data_AF-A0A4R3PZL1-F1
#
_entry.id   AF-A0A4R3PZL1-F1
#
_cell.length_a   1.000
_cell.length_b   1.000
_cell.length_c   1.000
_cell.angle_alpha   90.00
_cell.angle_beta   90.00
_cell.angle_gamma   90.00
#
_symmetry.space_group_name_H-M   'P 1'
#
loop_
_entity.id
_entity.type
_entity.pdbx_description
1 polymer ?
#
loop_
_entity_poly.entity_id
_entity_poly.type
_entity_poly.pdbx_seq_one_letter_code
_entity_poly.pdbx_strand_id
1 'polypeptide(L)'
;MGHAVVRFGRTQQPTIEDCFLQEHGLKRRVEVVVSSFSMIPAALMGTDRIATVPLRLVGLFEDTIPLRMTAPPIALPTFTEAVQWPVLHDKDPANIWMRDIMVQEAARLP
;
A
#
# COMPACT_ATOMS: atom_id res chain seq x y z
N MET A 1 13.64 6.10 14.22
CA MET A 1 12.43 6.89 13.93
C MET A 1 11.20 6.06 14.28
N GLY A 2 10.11 6.73 14.65
CA GLY A 2 8.80 6.08 14.84
C GLY A 2 8.19 5.67 13.51
N HIS A 3 7.41 4.60 13.48
CA HIS A 3 6.75 4.12 12.26
C HIS A 3 5.24 4.29 12.37
N ALA A 4 4.66 4.86 11.30
CA ALA A 4 3.25 4.70 10.99
C ALA A 4 3.11 3.50 10.05
N VAL A 5 2.34 2.49 10.44
CA VAL A 5 2.15 1.26 9.66
C VAL A 5 0.70 1.09 9.28
N VAL A 6 0.44 0.51 8.11
CA VAL A 6 -0.92 0.15 7.69
C VAL A 6 -1.20 -1.29 8.06
N ARG A 7 -2.36 -1.58 8.64
CA ARG A 7 -2.84 -2.95 8.85
C ARG A 7 -4.30 -3.03 8.47
N PHE A 8 -4.62 -3.99 7.60
CA PHE A 8 -5.96 -4.14 7.05
C PHE A 8 -6.82 -5.11 7.86
N GLY A 9 -8.13 -4.92 7.76
CA GLY A 9 -9.12 -5.84 8.32
C GLY A 9 -9.17 -5.85 9.86
N ARG A 10 -10.08 -6.67 10.38
CA ARG A 10 -10.34 -6.77 11.83
C ARG A 10 -9.20 -7.42 12.61
N THR A 11 -8.49 -8.34 11.97
CA THR A 11 -7.37 -9.08 12.56
C THR A 11 -6.08 -8.27 12.58
N GLN A 12 -6.04 -7.13 11.87
CA GLN A 12 -4.85 -6.28 11.72
C GLN A 12 -3.59 -7.10 11.45
N GLN A 13 -3.67 -7.99 10.46
CA GLN A 13 -2.53 -8.82 10.13
C GLN A 13 -1.36 -7.95 9.63
N PRO A 14 -0.12 -8.38 9.92
CA PRO A 14 1.05 -7.74 9.33
C PRO A 14 0.94 -7.72 7.80
N THR A 15 1.35 -6.62 7.20
CA THR A 15 1.48 -6.47 5.75
C THR A 15 2.63 -7.32 5.22
N ILE A 16 2.72 -7.46 3.90
CA ILE A 16 3.79 -8.22 3.25
C ILE A 16 5.16 -7.59 3.59
N GLU A 17 5.29 -6.27 3.58
CA GLU A 17 6.54 -5.64 3.98
C GLU A 17 6.85 -5.82 5.47
N ASP A 18 5.83 -5.86 6.34
CA ASP A 18 6.03 -6.13 7.77
C ASP A 18 6.66 -7.50 7.99
N CYS A 19 6.09 -8.54 7.35
CA CYS A 19 6.61 -9.91 7.41
C CYS A 19 8.04 -9.98 6.86
N PHE A 20 8.28 -9.40 5.69
CA PHE A 20 9.58 -9.46 5.03
C PHE A 20 10.68 -8.78 5.86
N LEU A 21 10.40 -7.62 6.45
CA LEU A 21 11.36 -6.94 7.34
C LEU A 21 11.66 -7.80 8.58
N GLN A 22 10.65 -8.44 9.15
CA GLN A 22 10.82 -9.31 10.32
C GLN A 22 11.66 -10.55 10.00
N GLU A 23 11.46 -11.18 8.85
CA GLU A 23 12.27 -12.32 8.36
C GLU A 23 13.75 -11.94 8.21
N HIS A 24 14.04 -10.69 7.88
CA HIS A 24 15.40 -10.15 7.77
C HIS A 24 15.93 -9.55 9.09
N GLY A 25 15.26 -9.81 10.22
CA GLY A 25 15.68 -9.34 11.54
C GLY A 25 15.49 -7.84 11.79
N LEU A 26 14.83 -7.11 10.88
CA LEU A 26 14.57 -5.68 11.00
C LEU A 26 13.30 -5.44 11.81
N LYS A 27 13.47 -4.92 13.03
CA LYS A 27 12.35 -4.54 13.90
C LYS A 27 12.07 -3.06 13.80
N ARG A 28 10.81 -2.71 13.53
CA ARG A 28 10.34 -1.31 13.50
C ARG A 28 9.72 -0.93 14.84
N ARG A 29 9.99 0.30 15.27
CA ARG A 29 9.27 0.92 16.38
C ARG A 29 7.95 1.46 15.86
N VAL A 30 6.90 0.66 15.93
CA VAL A 30 5.54 1.04 15.52
C VAL A 30 4.95 1.97 16.58
N GLU A 31 4.63 3.21 16.19
CA GLU A 31 4.01 4.22 17.08
C GLU A 31 2.54 4.44 16.75
N VAL A 32 2.16 4.25 15.47
CA VAL A 32 0.78 4.38 15.00
C VAL A 32 0.47 3.25 14.03
N VAL A 33 -0.70 2.65 14.17
CA VAL A 33 -1.28 1.72 13.20
C VAL A 33 -2.52 2.38 12.60
N VAL A 34 -2.57 2.47 11.27
CA VAL A 34 -3.73 2.96 10.52
C VAL A 34 -4.40 1.85 9.72
N SER A 35 -5.68 2.01 9.41
CA SER A 35 -6.47 1.00 8.68
C SER A 35 -6.48 1.19 7.16
N SER A 36 -5.90 2.27 6.66
CA SER A 36 -5.84 2.61 5.23
C SER A 36 -4.60 3.45 4.92
N PHE A 37 -4.04 3.27 3.72
CA PHE A 37 -2.96 4.14 3.22
C PHE A 37 -3.37 5.62 3.16
N SER A 38 -4.65 5.92 2.92
CA SER A 38 -5.14 7.31 2.89
C SER A 38 -5.00 8.06 4.22
N MET A 39 -4.80 7.34 5.33
CA MET A 39 -4.59 7.93 6.66
C MET A 39 -3.12 8.21 6.97
N ILE A 40 -2.19 7.73 6.13
CA ILE A 40 -0.75 7.92 6.33
C ILE A 40 -0.37 9.40 6.40
N PRO A 41 -0.86 10.29 5.51
CA PRO A 41 -0.48 11.70 5.58
C PRO A 41 -0.77 12.34 6.94
N ALA A 42 -1.96 12.08 7.50
CA ALA A 42 -2.34 12.56 8.82
C ALA A 42 -1.51 11.94 9.95
N ALA A 43 -1.05 10.70 9.80
CA ALA A 43 -0.20 10.03 10.79
C ALA A 43 1.26 10.55 10.81
N LEU A 44 1.71 11.13 9.69
CA LEU A 44 3.06 11.67 9.52
C LEU A 44 3.15 13.17 9.81
N MET A 45 2.13 13.95 9.43
CA MET A 45 2.15 15.42 9.53
C MET A 45 2.54 15.91 10.93
N GLY A 46 3.53 16.81 11.01
CA GLY A 46 3.99 17.39 12.27
C GLY A 46 4.76 16.43 13.19
N THR A 47 5.28 15.31 12.66
CA THR A 47 5.98 14.29 13.43
C THR A 47 7.27 13.84 12.74
N ASP A 48 8.17 13.19 13.49
CA ASP A 48 9.39 12.55 12.94
C ASP A 48 9.14 11.07 12.57
N ARG A 49 7.88 10.71 12.28
CA ARG A 49 7.52 9.35 11.87
C ARG A 49 7.81 9.14 10.40
N ILE A 50 8.02 7.87 10.05
CA ILE A 50 8.14 7.40 8.67
C ILE A 50 7.13 6.30 8.39
N ALA A 51 6.80 6.11 7.13
CA ALA A 51 5.92 5.03 6.67
C ALA A 51 6.52 4.40 5.40
N THR A 52 6.29 3.09 5.25
CA THR A 52 6.52 2.40 3.98
C THR A 52 5.19 2.37 3.24
N VAL A 53 5.15 2.92 2.02
CA VAL A 53 3.94 2.94 1.18
C VAL A 53 4.29 2.52 -0.25
N PRO A 54 3.37 1.87 -0.99
CA PRO A 54 3.54 1.64 -2.42
C PRO A 54 3.81 2.94 -3.16
N LEU A 55 4.82 2.94 -4.04
CA LEU A 55 5.29 4.15 -4.74
C LEU A 55 4.17 4.87 -5.50
N ARG A 56 3.26 4.11 -6.14
CA ARG A 56 2.11 4.66 -6.87
C ARG A 56 1.15 5.48 -6.00
N LEU A 57 1.11 5.24 -4.69
CA LEU A 57 0.27 6.01 -3.77
C LEU A 57 0.93 7.32 -3.32
N VAL A 58 2.23 7.49 -3.52
CA VAL A 58 2.94 8.72 -3.13
C VAL A 58 2.36 9.94 -3.86
N GLY A 59 2.07 9.80 -5.17
CA GLY A 59 1.46 10.88 -5.95
C GLY A 59 0.09 11.34 -5.43
N LEU A 60 -0.63 10.50 -4.69
CA LEU A 60 -1.91 10.88 -4.05
C LEU A 60 -1.70 11.71 -2.78
N PHE A 61 -0.49 11.74 -2.24
CA PHE A 61 -0.15 12.39 -0.98
C PHE A 61 0.64 13.68 -1.16
N GLU A 62 1.28 13.87 -2.31
CA GLU A 62 2.11 15.05 -2.61
C GLU A 62 1.37 16.38 -2.40
N ASP A 63 0.08 16.44 -2.72
CA ASP A 63 -0.74 17.64 -2.54
C ASP A 63 -1.20 17.86 -1.09
N THR A 64 -1.03 16.86 -0.22
CA THR A 64 -1.54 16.89 1.17
C THR A 64 -0.47 17.21 2.21
N ILE A 65 0.76 16.69 2.02
CA ILE A 65 1.88 16.91 2.95
C ILE A 65 3.21 16.96 2.19
N PRO A 66 4.20 17.74 2.66
CA PRO A 66 5.55 17.67 2.12
C PRO A 66 6.15 16.29 2.43
N LEU A 67 6.54 15.56 1.39
CA LEU A 67 7.12 14.23 1.49
C LEU A 67 8.59 14.21 1.10
N ARG A 68 9.35 13.34 1.77
CA ARG A 68 10.69 12.92 1.36
C ARG A 68 10.70 11.42 1.21
N MET A 69 11.01 10.95 0.01
CA MET A 69 11.22 9.52 -0.25
C MET A 69 12.67 9.13 0.08
N THR A 70 12.84 7.95 0.66
CA THR A 70 14.15 7.35 0.92
C THR A 70 14.12 5.89 0.52
N ALA A 71 15.24 5.35 0.04
CA ALA A 71 15.33 3.93 -0.23
C ALA A 71 15.13 3.11 1.06
N PRO A 72 14.41 1.97 0.99
CA PRO A 72 14.32 1.07 2.13
C PRO A 72 15.69 0.46 2.46
N PRO A 73 15.93 0.05 3.71
CA PRO A 73 17.22 -0.51 4.14
C PRO A 73 17.56 -1.86 3.49
N ILE A 74 16.55 -2.54 2.93
CA ILE A 74 16.66 -3.76 2.15
C ILE A 74 15.77 -3.67 0.92
N ALA A 75 16.11 -4.39 -0.14
CA ALA A 75 15.24 -4.50 -1.31
C ALA A 75 13.95 -5.23 -0.91
N LEU A 76 12.82 -4.52 -0.98
CA LEU A 76 11.51 -5.10 -0.71
C LEU A 76 10.98 -5.81 -1.97
N PRO A 77 10.24 -6.91 -1.82
CA PRO A 77 9.62 -7.57 -2.97
C PRO A 77 8.60 -6.65 -3.64
N THR A 78 8.59 -6.65 -4.97
CA THR A 78 7.51 -6.03 -5.75
C THR A 78 6.28 -6.94 -5.74
N PHE A 79 5.09 -6.35 -5.81
CA PHE A 79 3.84 -7.09 -5.93
C PHE A 79 3.05 -6.64 -7.16
N THR A 80 2.16 -7.51 -7.64
CA THR A 80 1.22 -7.20 -8.73
C THR A 80 -0.17 -7.09 -8.14
N GLU A 81 -0.85 -5.97 -8.40
CA GLU A 81 -2.26 -5.83 -8.10
C GLU A 81 -3.08 -6.53 -9.18
N ALA A 82 -4.02 -7.39 -8.78
CA ALA A 82 -4.76 -8.24 -9.70
C ALA A 82 -6.27 -8.11 -9.47
N VAL A 83 -7.03 -8.14 -10.56
CA VAL A 83 -8.49 -8.24 -10.51
C VAL A 83 -8.86 -9.73 -10.40
N GLN A 84 -9.75 -10.08 -9.48
CA GLN A 84 -10.21 -11.44 -9.26
C GLN A 84 -11.73 -11.52 -9.38
N TRP A 85 -12.23 -12.62 -9.94
CA TRP A 85 -13.66 -12.88 -10.09
C TRP A 85 -13.97 -14.38 -9.96
N PRO A 86 -15.21 -14.76 -9.59
CA PRO A 86 -15.64 -16.15 -9.62
C PRO A 86 -15.68 -16.69 -11.05
N VAL A 87 -15.28 -17.96 -11.24
CA VAL A 87 -15.30 -18.64 -12.56
C VAL A 87 -16.69 -18.62 -13.20
N LEU A 88 -17.76 -18.63 -12.39
CA LEU A 88 -19.14 -18.55 -12.89
C LEU A 88 -19.40 -17.28 -13.73
N HIS A 89 -18.69 -16.19 -13.43
CA HIS A 89 -18.86 -14.90 -14.12
C HIS A 89 -17.82 -14.67 -15.21
N ASP A 90 -17.03 -15.68 -15.57
CA ASP A 90 -15.94 -15.50 -16.52
C ASP A 90 -16.43 -15.05 -17.91
N LYS A 91 -17.63 -15.48 -18.29
CA LYS A 91 -18.29 -15.14 -19.56
C LYS A 91 -19.38 -14.08 -19.43
N ASP A 92 -19.58 -13.50 -18.24
CA ASP A 92 -20.57 -12.45 -18.04
C ASP A 92 -20.14 -11.15 -18.75
N PRO A 93 -20.92 -10.60 -19.70
CA PRO A 93 -20.50 -9.44 -20.48
C PRO A 93 -20.25 -8.18 -19.64
N ALA A 94 -21.04 -7.96 -18.58
CA ALA A 94 -20.85 -6.81 -17.69
C ALA A 94 -19.55 -6.94 -16.88
N ASN A 95 -19.24 -8.15 -16.41
CA ASN A 95 -18.00 -8.46 -15.73
C ASN A 95 -16.78 -8.31 -16.64
N ILE A 96 -16.84 -8.81 -17.89
CA ILE A 96 -15.78 -8.62 -18.89
C ILE A 96 -15.55 -7.12 -19.13
N TRP A 97 -16.61 -6.36 -19.42
CA TRP A 97 -16.52 -4.92 -19.67
C TRP A 97 -15.87 -4.15 -18.51
N MET A 98 -16.25 -4.45 -17.27
CA MET A 98 -15.65 -3.81 -16.09
C MET A 98 -14.18 -4.19 -15.93
N ARG A 99 -13.82 -5.46 -16.11
CA ARG A 99 -12.41 -5.92 -16.07
C ARG A 99 -11.57 -5.19 -17.10
N ASP A 100 -12.08 -5.04 -18.32
CA ASP A 100 -11.38 -4.35 -19.40
C ASP A 100 -11.14 -2.87 -19.03
N ILE A 101 -12.14 -2.18 -18.47
CA ILE A 101 -11.97 -0.80 -17.99
C ILE A 101 -10.90 -0.74 -16.90
N MET A 102 -10.97 -1.62 -15.89
CA MET A 102 -9.99 -1.64 -14.80
C MET A 102 -8.55 -1.82 -15.32
N VAL A 103 -8.34 -2.74 -16.26
CA VAL A 103 -7.03 -2.99 -16.86
C VAL A 103 -6.56 -1.79 -17.69
N GLN A 104 -7.46 -1.19 -18.48
CA GLN A 104 -7.15 0.00 -19.29
C GLN A 104 -6.76 1.19 -18.42
N GLU A 105 -7.51 1.49 -17.36
CA GLU A 105 -7.18 2.59 -16.46
C GLU A 105 -5.92 2.30 -15.64
N ALA A 106 -5.73 1.06 -15.18
CA ALA A 106 -4.51 0.67 -14.46
C ALA A 106 -3.24 0.82 -15.32
N ALA A 107 -3.35 0.60 -16.64
CA ALA A 107 -2.26 0.83 -17.59
C ALA A 107 -1.94 2.32 -17.82
N ARG A 108 -2.86 3.23 -17.49
CA ARG A 108 -2.65 4.68 -17.57
C ARG A 108 -2.06 5.29 -16.30
N LEU A 109 -2.09 4.54 -15.19
CA LEU A 109 -1.49 4.99 -13.95
C LEU A 109 0.05 4.98 -14.06
N PRO A 110 0.72 6.03 -13.56
CA PRO A 110 2.19 6.14 -13.62
C PRO A 110 2.92 5.03 -12.85
#